data_AF-A0A820GCB3-F1
#
_entry.id   AF-A0A820GCB3-F1
#
_cell.length_a   1.000
_cell.length_b   1.000
_cell.length_c   1.000
_cell.angle_alpha   90.00
_cell.angle_beta   90.00
_cell.angle_gamma   90.00
#
_symmetry.space_group_name_H-M   'P 1'
#
loop_
_entity.id
_entity.type
_entity.pdbx_description
1 polymer ?
#
loop_
_entity_poly.entity_id
_entity_poly.type
_entity_poly.pdbx_seq_one_letter_code
_entity_poly.pdbx_strand_id
1 'polypeptide(L)'
;IHLSVFFCNTLICGAIVWKIEEYQIPYVDCWFISATCVFICGLQTVAYADFSQPSQIFLLIFTMISGITVSTIPAVLIKIYRAKRDKNNNEEITSSSPPTNDNNELVIRQFLRRETLDPTLDEQLRSLPNSQHLRVTAYIMLIVIILSTCFMIYLISFLAMGFWLKYHYDPKDLLQANETMNPFYASLILTITSFNQNGLSPWDNGMTLFVTDIFMNIFIMLAVISGTSLFPAILRGVIVLLKHFLPWKYKIYFDYILLNNHRLSTVIFPSVQTRLYVTVTILMQILGVTIALIMDFHNQYLAMYSGGEKFMIFMFQVVNTRFGGYATITITELSAATLLIFVLLMGIKP
;
A
#
# COMPACT_ATOMS: atom_id res chain seq x y z
N ILE A 1 -23.97 1.98 4.82
CA ILE A 1 -23.65 1.95 3.37
C ILE A 1 -22.20 1.50 3.14
N HIS A 2 -21.17 2.28 3.50
CA HIS A 2 -19.77 1.88 3.23
C HIS A 2 -19.39 0.53 3.87
N LEU A 3 -19.63 0.34 5.18
CA LEU A 3 -19.39 -0.94 5.86
C LEU A 3 -20.21 -2.10 5.24
N SER A 4 -21.45 -1.81 4.85
CA SER A 4 -22.34 -2.78 4.20
C SER A 4 -21.78 -3.25 2.85
N VAL A 5 -21.18 -2.36 2.06
CA VAL A 5 -20.54 -2.71 0.77
C VAL A 5 -19.37 -3.65 0.99
N PHE A 6 -18.48 -3.35 1.95
CA PHE A 6 -17.36 -4.23 2.28
C PHE A 6 -17.84 -5.59 2.75
N PHE A 7 -18.81 -5.62 3.67
CA PHE A 7 -19.40 -6.87 4.16
C PHE A 7 -20.03 -7.70 3.03
N CYS A 8 -20.86 -7.10 2.18
CA CYS A 8 -21.45 -7.79 1.03
C CYS A 8 -20.38 -8.30 0.05
N ASN A 9 -19.32 -7.54 -0.20
CA ASN A 9 -18.20 -7.99 -1.04
C ASN A 9 -17.52 -9.24 -0.46
N THR A 10 -17.35 -9.33 0.87
CA THR A 10 -16.80 -10.54 1.50
C THR A 10 -17.68 -11.77 1.29
N LEU A 11 -19.00 -11.62 1.42
CA LEU A 11 -19.95 -12.71 1.23
C LEU A 11 -19.98 -13.18 -0.23
N ILE A 12 -20.00 -12.23 -1.17
CA ILE A 12 -19.97 -12.54 -2.61
C ILE A 12 -18.67 -13.24 -2.99
N CYS A 13 -17.53 -12.73 -2.51
CA CYS A 13 -16.23 -13.34 -2.74
C CYS A 13 -16.18 -14.76 -2.16
N GLY A 14 -16.63 -14.95 -0.91
CA GLY A 14 -16.69 -16.26 -0.26
C GLY A 14 -17.56 -17.25 -1.02
N ALA A 15 -18.72 -16.81 -1.54
CA ALA A 15 -19.62 -17.66 -2.33
C ALA A 15 -19.02 -18.05 -3.69
N ILE A 16 -18.28 -17.15 -4.33
CA ILE A 16 -17.57 -17.43 -5.59
C ILE A 16 -16.48 -18.48 -5.34
N VAL A 17 -15.63 -18.27 -4.32
CA VAL A 17 -14.55 -19.21 -3.97
C VAL A 17 -15.14 -20.58 -3.59
N TRP A 18 -16.18 -20.60 -2.75
CA TRP A 18 -16.86 -21.84 -2.36
C TRP A 18 -17.41 -22.64 -3.56
N LYS A 19 -17.90 -21.93 -4.58
CA LYS A 19 -18.36 -22.56 -5.83
C LYS A 19 -17.20 -23.07 -6.69
N ILE A 20 -16.09 -22.33 -6.76
CA ILE A 20 -14.89 -22.75 -7.51
C ILE A 20 -14.27 -24.00 -6.89
N GLU A 21 -14.25 -24.07 -5.56
CA GLU A 21 -13.76 -25.23 -4.79
C GLU A 21 -14.76 -26.40 -4.75
N GLU A 22 -15.80 -26.38 -5.59
CA GLU A 22 -16.81 -27.45 -5.69
C GLU A 22 -17.39 -27.89 -4.34
N TYR A 23 -17.54 -26.94 -3.41
CA TYR A 23 -18.07 -27.19 -2.06
C TYR A 23 -17.22 -28.10 -1.16
N GLN A 24 -15.95 -28.38 -1.53
CA GLN A 24 -15.03 -29.21 -0.73
C GLN A 24 -14.61 -28.52 0.57
N ILE A 25 -14.43 -27.20 0.52
CA ILE A 25 -14.10 -26.38 1.69
C ILE A 25 -15.40 -25.82 2.27
N PRO A 26 -15.60 -25.81 3.60
CA PRO A 26 -16.79 -25.23 4.21
C PRO A 26 -16.94 -23.75 3.84
N TYR A 27 -18.18 -23.31 3.56
CA TYR A 27 -18.45 -21.91 3.19
C TYR A 27 -17.94 -20.92 4.24
N VAL A 28 -17.98 -21.27 5.53
CA VAL A 28 -17.50 -20.42 6.62
C VAL A 28 -16.00 -20.13 6.47
N ASP A 29 -15.20 -21.12 6.07
CA ASP A 29 -13.77 -20.96 5.84
C ASP A 29 -13.50 -20.14 4.57
N CYS A 30 -14.20 -20.42 3.48
CA CYS A 30 -14.11 -19.61 2.25
C CYS A 30 -14.46 -18.14 2.53
N TRP A 31 -15.54 -17.90 3.28
CA TRP A 31 -15.94 -16.55 3.67
C TRP A 31 -14.91 -15.89 4.59
N PHE A 32 -14.35 -16.62 5.56
CA PHE A 32 -13.30 -16.10 6.44
C PHE A 32 -12.06 -15.68 5.65
N ILE A 33 -11.57 -16.53 4.74
CA ILE A 33 -10.41 -16.21 3.88
C ILE A 33 -10.73 -15.04 2.95
N SER A 34 -11.93 -14.98 2.36
CA SER A 34 -12.36 -13.83 1.57
C SER A 34 -12.42 -12.55 2.40
N ALA A 35 -12.90 -12.61 3.65
CA ALA A 35 -12.90 -11.49 4.56
C ALA A 35 -11.48 -11.03 4.90
N THR A 36 -10.55 -11.97 5.13
CA THR A 36 -9.12 -11.68 5.30
C THR A 36 -8.52 -10.96 4.09
N CYS A 37 -8.89 -11.36 2.87
CA CYS A 37 -8.43 -10.71 1.64
C CYS A 37 -8.95 -9.27 1.52
N VAL A 38 -10.23 -9.07 1.80
CA VAL A 38 -10.91 -7.77 1.67
C VAL A 38 -10.53 -6.80 2.79
N PHE A 39 -10.41 -7.29 4.02
CA PHE A 39 -10.04 -6.46 5.18
C PHE A 39 -8.53 -6.37 5.40
N ILE A 40 -7.75 -7.14 4.67
CA ILE A 40 -6.29 -7.12 4.71
C ILE A 40 -5.79 -7.50 6.11
N CYS A 41 -6.14 -8.71 6.56
CA CYS A 41 -5.82 -9.17 7.92
C CYS A 41 -4.74 -10.26 7.99
N GLY A 42 -4.47 -10.98 6.90
CA GLY A 42 -3.56 -12.15 6.87
C GLY A 42 -3.97 -13.40 7.65
N LEU A 43 -5.14 -13.40 8.30
CA LEU A 43 -5.59 -14.55 9.10
C LEU A 43 -6.15 -15.66 8.22
N GLN A 44 -5.76 -16.90 8.50
CA GLN A 44 -6.14 -18.06 7.73
C GLN A 44 -6.71 -19.19 8.61
N THR A 45 -7.87 -19.72 8.25
CA THR A 45 -8.43 -20.96 8.83
C THR A 45 -8.03 -22.19 8.02
N VAL A 46 -7.85 -22.01 6.71
CA VAL A 46 -7.32 -22.99 5.74
C VAL A 46 -6.12 -22.35 5.06
N ALA A 47 -5.05 -23.11 4.80
CA ALA A 47 -3.87 -22.55 4.18
C ALA A 47 -4.23 -22.01 2.79
N TYR A 48 -3.75 -20.80 2.47
CA TYR A 48 -3.97 -20.21 1.14
C TYR A 48 -3.48 -21.13 0.02
N ALA A 49 -2.43 -21.90 0.30
CA ALA A 49 -1.81 -22.81 -0.61
C ALA A 49 -2.65 -24.05 -0.97
N ASP A 50 -3.61 -24.43 -0.11
CA ASP A 50 -4.52 -25.57 -0.33
C ASP A 50 -5.64 -25.26 -1.34
N PHE A 51 -5.93 -23.97 -1.61
CA PHE A 51 -6.96 -23.57 -2.56
C PHE A 51 -6.55 -23.87 -3.99
N SER A 52 -7.51 -24.13 -4.87
CA SER A 52 -7.24 -24.23 -6.31
C SER A 52 -6.68 -22.93 -6.89
N GLN A 53 -5.87 -23.03 -7.94
CA GLN A 53 -5.27 -21.87 -8.62
C GLN A 53 -6.31 -20.80 -9.04
N PRO A 54 -7.51 -21.16 -9.56
CA PRO A 54 -8.55 -20.17 -9.86
C PRO A 54 -9.05 -19.43 -8.61
N SER A 55 -9.25 -20.12 -7.48
CA SER A 55 -9.65 -19.49 -6.21
C SER A 55 -8.57 -18.55 -5.69
N GLN A 56 -7.31 -18.98 -5.73
CA GLN A 56 -6.15 -18.14 -5.38
C GLN A 56 -6.14 -16.85 -6.20
N ILE A 57 -6.32 -16.93 -7.52
CA ILE A 57 -6.38 -15.75 -8.41
C ILE A 57 -7.55 -14.83 -8.03
N PHE A 58 -8.74 -15.37 -7.78
CA PHE A 58 -9.89 -14.57 -7.35
C PHE A 58 -9.62 -13.85 -6.03
N LEU A 59 -9.06 -14.54 -5.03
CA LEU A 59 -8.70 -13.95 -3.74
C LEU A 59 -7.65 -12.83 -3.90
N LEU A 60 -6.66 -12.98 -4.81
CA LEU A 60 -5.68 -11.93 -5.12
C LEU A 60 -6.33 -10.70 -5.75
N ILE A 61 -7.25 -10.89 -6.69
CA ILE A 61 -7.98 -9.78 -7.32
C ILE A 61 -8.74 -8.98 -6.25
N PHE A 62 -9.44 -9.65 -5.34
CA PHE A 62 -10.15 -8.99 -4.25
C PHE A 62 -9.20 -8.30 -3.27
N THR A 63 -8.03 -8.89 -3.00
CA THR A 63 -6.98 -8.27 -2.19
C THR A 63 -6.47 -6.97 -2.84
N MET A 64 -6.21 -6.97 -4.16
CA MET A 64 -5.78 -5.78 -4.88
C MET A 64 -6.84 -4.67 -4.89
N ILE A 65 -8.12 -5.03 -5.09
CA ILE A 65 -9.22 -4.06 -5.14
C ILE A 65 -9.46 -3.42 -3.77
N SER A 66 -9.22 -4.16 -2.69
CA SER A 66 -9.49 -3.71 -1.33
C SER A 66 -8.35 -2.90 -0.72
N GLY A 67 -7.16 -2.94 -1.35
CA GLY A 67 -5.99 -2.14 -0.98
C GLY A 67 -6.30 -0.65 -0.82
N ILE A 68 -5.62 0.02 0.12
CA ILE A 68 -5.84 1.43 0.47
C ILE A 68 -5.72 2.37 -0.74
N THR A 69 -4.92 1.99 -1.73
CA THR A 69 -4.77 2.74 -2.98
C THR A 69 -6.05 2.73 -3.79
N VAL A 70 -6.69 1.57 -3.97
CA VAL A 70 -7.88 1.43 -4.80
C VAL A 70 -9.13 1.92 -4.07
N SER A 71 -9.19 1.76 -2.74
CA SER A 71 -10.30 2.26 -1.93
C SER A 71 -10.40 3.80 -1.89
N THR A 72 -9.32 4.52 -2.22
CA THR A 72 -9.34 5.99 -2.34
C THR A 72 -9.93 6.48 -3.67
N ILE A 73 -9.97 5.64 -4.71
CA ILE A 73 -10.42 6.03 -6.06
C ILE A 73 -11.89 6.47 -6.05
N PRO A 74 -12.86 5.72 -5.47
CA PRO A 74 -14.25 6.17 -5.39
C PRO A 74 -14.40 7.52 -4.71
N ALA A 75 -13.64 7.79 -3.65
CA ALA A 75 -13.69 9.07 -2.94
C ALA A 75 -13.22 10.23 -3.84
N VAL A 76 -12.15 10.04 -4.61
CA VAL A 76 -11.69 11.06 -5.57
C VAL A 76 -12.65 11.21 -6.75
N LEU A 77 -13.23 10.12 -7.26
CA LEU A 77 -14.25 10.16 -8.31
C LEU A 77 -15.50 10.95 -7.88
N ILE A 78 -15.96 10.76 -6.64
CA ILE A 78 -17.07 11.54 -6.07
C ILE A 78 -16.71 13.02 -6.00
N LYS A 79 -15.48 13.38 -5.62
CA LYS A 79 -15.01 14.77 -5.61
C LYS A 79 -14.98 15.37 -7.02
N ILE A 80 -14.53 14.61 -8.03
CA ILE A 80 -14.56 15.03 -9.44
C ILE A 80 -16.00 15.27 -9.89
N TYR A 81 -16.91 14.34 -9.58
CA TYR A 81 -18.33 14.47 -9.95
C TYR A 81 -18.98 15.70 -9.30
N ARG A 82 -18.75 15.92 -8.01
CA ARG A 82 -19.24 17.12 -7.30
C ARG A 82 -18.67 18.40 -7.90
N ALA A 83 -17.37 18.45 -8.17
CA ALA A 83 -16.73 19.62 -8.78
C ALA A 83 -17.29 19.93 -10.19
N LYS A 84 -17.60 18.90 -10.99
CA LYS A 84 -18.25 19.07 -12.30
C LYS A 84 -19.70 19.54 -12.18
N ARG A 85 -20.44 19.03 -11.19
CA ARG A 85 -21.83 19.44 -10.92
C ARG A 85 -21.91 20.90 -10.46
N ASP A 86 -21.02 21.31 -9.55
CA ASP A 86 -20.96 22.69 -9.05
C ASP A 86 -20.60 23.68 -10.17
N LYS A 87 -19.78 23.25 -11.15
CA LYS A 87 -19.51 24.03 -12.37
C LYS A 87 -20.79 24.27 -13.17
N ASN A 88 -21.53 23.22 -13.51
CA ASN A 88 -22.76 23.35 -14.30
C ASN A 88 -23.79 24.26 -13.60
N ASN A 89 -23.97 24.10 -12.28
CA ASN A 89 -24.88 24.93 -11.51
C ASN A 89 -24.44 26.40 -11.46
N ASN A 90 -23.14 26.68 -11.34
CA ASN A 90 -22.64 28.05 -11.32
C ASN A 90 -22.70 28.73 -12.70
N GLU A 91 -22.48 27.98 -13.79
CA GLU A 91 -22.68 28.48 -15.17
C GLU A 91 -24.16 28.84 -15.43
N GLU A 92 -25.11 28.10 -14.85
CA GLU A 92 -26.53 28.48 -14.88
C GLU A 92 -26.80 29.78 -14.09
N ILE A 93 -26.17 29.97 -12.92
CA ILE A 93 -26.38 31.15 -12.04
C ILE A 93 -25.66 32.41 -12.55
N THR A 94 -24.46 32.30 -13.13
CA THR A 94 -23.66 33.44 -13.65
C THR A 94 -24.23 34.09 -14.90
N SER A 95 -25.30 33.53 -15.48
CA SER A 95 -26.15 34.25 -16.44
C SER A 95 -26.86 35.48 -15.84
N SER A 96 -26.79 35.68 -14.51
CA SER A 96 -27.49 36.75 -13.79
C SER A 96 -26.64 37.62 -12.83
N SER A 97 -25.32 37.40 -12.67
CA SER A 97 -24.47 38.15 -11.71
C SER A 97 -22.95 38.01 -11.97
N PRO A 98 -22.10 38.98 -11.57
CA PRO A 98 -20.65 38.94 -11.82
C PRO A 98 -19.93 37.93 -10.91
N PRO A 99 -18.72 37.46 -11.30
CA PRO A 99 -18.07 36.33 -10.64
C PRO A 99 -17.51 36.72 -9.27
N THR A 100 -17.90 35.98 -8.23
CA THR A 100 -17.31 36.06 -6.89
C THR A 100 -15.96 35.34 -6.84
N ASN A 101 -14.90 36.07 -6.48
CA ASN A 101 -13.55 35.53 -6.23
C ASN A 101 -13.58 34.43 -5.17
N ASP A 102 -13.23 33.21 -5.55
CA ASP A 102 -13.17 32.06 -4.64
C ASP A 102 -11.92 32.19 -3.74
N ASN A 103 -12.06 32.15 -2.42
CA ASN A 103 -10.98 32.42 -1.44
C ASN A 103 -9.72 31.55 -1.65
N ASN A 104 -9.87 30.34 -2.21
CA ASN A 104 -8.74 29.46 -2.52
C ASN A 104 -7.88 29.99 -3.68
N GLU A 105 -8.47 30.74 -4.61
CA GLU A 105 -7.78 31.35 -5.75
C GLU A 105 -6.86 32.49 -5.28
N LEU A 106 -7.32 33.29 -4.32
CA LEU A 106 -6.51 34.33 -3.65
C LEU A 106 -5.26 33.73 -2.98
N VAL A 107 -5.40 32.60 -2.29
CA VAL A 107 -4.27 31.93 -1.61
C VAL A 107 -3.24 31.41 -2.61
N ILE A 108 -3.68 30.81 -3.73
CA ILE A 108 -2.79 30.32 -4.79
C ILE A 108 -2.10 31.47 -5.51
N ARG A 109 -2.84 32.53 -5.84
CA ARG A 109 -2.30 33.75 -6.44
C ARG A 109 -1.28 34.42 -5.51
N GLN A 110 -1.53 34.45 -4.20
CA GLN A 110 -0.60 34.97 -3.20
C GLN A 110 0.65 34.09 -3.05
N PHE A 111 0.51 32.75 -3.09
CA PHE A 111 1.64 31.83 -3.03
C PHE A 111 2.53 31.93 -4.27
N LEU A 112 1.94 31.90 -5.48
CA LEU A 112 2.65 32.08 -6.74
C LEU A 112 3.35 33.44 -6.79
N ARG A 113 2.68 34.51 -6.37
CA ARG A 113 3.28 35.86 -6.23
C ARG A 113 4.47 35.90 -5.26
N ARG A 114 4.57 34.97 -4.31
CA ARG A 114 5.68 34.90 -3.35
C ARG A 114 6.90 34.16 -3.89
N GLU A 115 6.72 33.28 -4.88
CA GLU A 115 7.79 32.46 -5.46
C GLU A 115 8.40 33.12 -6.72
N THR A 116 7.66 33.99 -7.41
CA THR A 116 8.11 34.71 -8.62
C THR A 116 7.98 36.23 -8.48
N LEU A 117 9.11 36.92 -8.29
CA LEU A 117 9.22 38.39 -8.19
C LEU A 117 9.32 39.11 -9.57
N ASP A 118 8.76 38.52 -10.63
CA ASP A 118 9.00 38.96 -12.01
C ASP A 118 7.82 39.78 -12.58
N PRO A 119 8.03 40.94 -13.24
CA PRO A 119 6.94 41.80 -13.74
C PRO A 119 6.14 41.24 -14.93
N THR A 120 6.50 40.06 -15.46
CA THR A 120 5.72 39.31 -16.46
C THR A 120 4.57 38.48 -15.84
N LEU A 121 4.44 38.53 -14.52
CA LEU A 121 3.51 37.72 -13.73
C LEU A 121 2.04 37.97 -14.08
N ASP A 122 1.66 39.20 -14.42
CA ASP A 122 0.25 39.55 -14.69
C ASP A 122 -0.27 38.91 -15.98
N GLU A 123 0.60 38.69 -16.97
CA GLU A 123 0.26 38.01 -18.22
C GLU A 123 0.19 36.48 -18.00
N GLN A 124 1.11 35.93 -17.19
CA GLN A 124 1.06 34.53 -16.78
C GLN A 124 -0.15 34.23 -15.87
N LEU A 125 -0.51 35.14 -14.95
CA LEU A 125 -1.69 35.06 -14.09
C LEU A 125 -3.00 35.06 -14.91
N ARG A 126 -3.05 35.83 -16.00
CA ARG A 126 -4.20 35.85 -16.92
C ARG A 126 -4.32 34.56 -17.73
N SER A 127 -3.21 33.85 -17.98
CA SER A 127 -3.20 32.55 -18.66
C SER A 127 -3.52 31.36 -17.74
N LEU A 128 -3.71 31.58 -16.43
CA LEU A 128 -4.03 30.51 -15.50
C LEU A 128 -5.41 29.91 -15.80
N PRO A 129 -5.56 28.57 -15.76
CA PRO A 129 -6.85 27.93 -15.92
C PRO A 129 -7.82 28.39 -14.83
N ASN A 130 -9.10 28.50 -15.18
CA ASN A 130 -10.18 28.79 -14.23
C ASN A 130 -10.07 27.86 -13.00
N SER A 131 -10.31 28.39 -11.80
CA SER A 131 -10.04 27.71 -10.50
C SER A 131 -10.72 26.35 -10.37
N GLN A 132 -11.90 26.16 -10.99
CA GLN A 132 -12.60 24.88 -11.05
C GLN A 132 -11.96 23.89 -12.04
N HIS A 133 -11.47 24.34 -13.19
CA HIS A 133 -10.74 23.49 -14.14
C HIS A 133 -9.44 22.98 -13.53
N LEU A 134 -8.71 23.86 -12.84
CA LEU A 134 -7.48 23.52 -12.11
C LEU A 134 -7.73 22.39 -11.09
N ARG A 135 -8.83 22.47 -10.33
CA ARG A 135 -9.25 21.43 -9.36
C ARG A 135 -9.47 20.07 -10.03
N VAL A 136 -10.27 20.02 -11.09
CA VAL A 136 -10.62 18.76 -11.76
C VAL A 136 -9.38 18.13 -12.39
N THR A 137 -8.54 18.92 -13.08
CA THR A 137 -7.30 18.42 -13.66
C THR A 137 -6.35 17.90 -12.58
N ALA A 138 -6.22 18.60 -11.45
CA ALA A 138 -5.39 18.14 -10.33
C ALA A 138 -5.89 16.81 -9.73
N TYR A 139 -7.21 16.61 -9.61
CA TYR A 139 -7.77 15.33 -9.17
C TYR A 139 -7.46 14.18 -10.14
N ILE A 140 -7.60 14.43 -11.45
CA ILE A 140 -7.31 13.42 -12.48
C ILE A 140 -5.82 13.07 -12.47
N MET A 141 -4.94 14.08 -12.46
CA MET A 141 -3.50 13.88 -12.37
C MET A 141 -3.13 13.09 -11.12
N LEU A 142 -3.76 13.39 -9.97
CA LEU A 142 -3.52 12.67 -8.73
C LEU A 142 -3.90 11.18 -8.84
N ILE A 143 -5.07 10.85 -9.41
CA ILE A 143 -5.46 9.46 -9.63
C ILE A 143 -4.45 8.75 -10.52
N VAL A 144 -4.05 9.38 -11.63
CA VAL A 144 -3.08 8.79 -12.56
C VAL A 144 -1.74 8.55 -11.89
N ILE A 145 -1.25 9.51 -11.09
CA ILE A 145 0.03 9.36 -10.36
C ILE A 145 -0.07 8.23 -9.33
N ILE A 146 -1.16 8.15 -8.57
CA ILE A 146 -1.39 7.09 -7.58
C ILE A 146 -1.38 5.71 -8.26
N LEU A 147 -2.18 5.53 -9.33
CA LEU A 147 -2.27 4.28 -10.07
C LEU A 147 -0.94 3.90 -10.72
N SER A 148 -0.27 4.87 -11.34
CA SER A 148 1.05 4.67 -11.96
C SER A 148 2.10 4.28 -10.92
N THR A 149 2.12 4.93 -9.76
CA THR A 149 3.06 4.61 -8.68
C THR A 149 2.85 3.19 -8.16
N CYS A 150 1.60 2.78 -7.91
CA CYS A 150 1.30 1.41 -7.50
C CYS A 150 1.69 0.39 -8.57
N PHE A 151 1.34 0.64 -9.83
CA PHE A 151 1.71 -0.26 -10.92
C PHE A 151 3.23 -0.43 -11.02
N MET A 152 4.00 0.65 -10.88
CA MET A 152 5.46 0.57 -10.91
C MET A 152 6.03 -0.22 -9.73
N ILE A 153 5.51 -0.02 -8.52
CA ILE A 153 5.95 -0.78 -7.35
C ILE A 153 5.63 -2.27 -7.53
N TYR A 154 4.40 -2.60 -7.94
CA TYR A 154 4.02 -3.98 -8.24
C TYR A 154 4.94 -4.61 -9.29
N LEU A 155 5.21 -3.90 -10.40
CA LEU A 155 6.07 -4.40 -11.46
C LEU A 155 7.50 -4.66 -10.95
N ILE A 156 8.07 -3.72 -10.21
CA ILE A 156 9.43 -3.84 -9.67
C ILE A 156 9.53 -5.00 -8.69
N SER A 157 8.58 -5.11 -7.74
CA SER A 157 8.55 -6.21 -6.75
C SER A 157 8.34 -7.57 -7.42
N PHE A 158 7.41 -7.66 -8.37
CA PHE A 158 7.11 -8.88 -9.12
C PHE A 158 8.33 -9.40 -9.89
N LEU A 159 9.02 -8.50 -10.59
CA LEU A 159 10.22 -8.85 -11.34
C LEU A 159 11.38 -9.21 -10.40
N ALA A 160 11.63 -8.42 -9.36
CA ALA A 160 12.70 -8.68 -8.40
C ALA A 160 12.56 -10.06 -7.73
N MET A 161 11.39 -10.35 -7.16
CA MET A 161 11.11 -11.64 -6.53
C MET A 161 11.05 -12.78 -7.55
N GLY A 162 10.44 -12.56 -8.72
CA GLY A 162 10.28 -13.60 -9.76
C GLY A 162 11.61 -14.03 -10.37
N PHE A 163 12.49 -13.08 -10.69
CA PHE A 163 13.85 -13.40 -11.13
C PHE A 163 14.66 -14.05 -10.03
N TRP A 164 14.57 -13.56 -8.79
CA TRP A 164 15.29 -14.16 -7.67
C TRP A 164 14.93 -15.63 -7.48
N LEU A 165 13.63 -15.93 -7.37
CA LEU A 165 13.11 -17.29 -7.23
C LEU A 165 13.52 -18.18 -8.42
N LYS A 166 13.43 -17.67 -9.65
CA LYS A 166 13.78 -18.47 -10.84
C LYS A 166 15.25 -18.85 -10.91
N TYR A 167 16.16 -17.97 -10.49
CA TYR A 167 17.61 -18.18 -10.66
C TYR A 167 18.30 -18.83 -9.46
N HIS A 168 17.74 -18.71 -8.25
CA HIS A 168 18.39 -19.19 -7.02
C HIS A 168 17.71 -20.41 -6.38
N TYR A 169 16.50 -20.76 -6.80
CA TYR A 169 15.77 -21.91 -6.26
C TYR A 169 15.46 -22.93 -7.35
N ASP A 170 15.66 -24.19 -7.02
CA ASP A 170 15.22 -25.28 -7.88
C ASP A 170 13.70 -25.45 -7.77
N PRO A 171 12.99 -25.77 -8.87
CA PRO A 171 11.54 -25.97 -8.85
C PRO A 171 11.06 -27.02 -7.84
N LYS A 172 11.95 -27.94 -7.42
CA LYS A 172 11.66 -29.00 -6.44
C LYS A 172 11.59 -28.50 -5.01
N ASP A 173 12.18 -27.34 -4.71
CA ASP A 173 12.14 -26.74 -3.37
C ASP A 173 10.93 -25.81 -3.22
N LEU A 174 10.33 -25.39 -4.35
CA LEU A 174 9.16 -24.52 -4.42
C LEU A 174 7.86 -25.33 -4.60
N LEU A 175 7.61 -26.27 -3.69
CA LEU A 175 6.41 -27.12 -3.73
C LEU A 175 5.22 -26.45 -3.04
N GLN A 176 4.06 -26.51 -3.68
CA GLN A 176 2.78 -26.12 -3.13
C GLN A 176 1.83 -27.32 -3.26
N ALA A 177 1.30 -27.84 -2.15
CA ALA A 177 0.43 -29.03 -2.15
C ALA A 177 1.01 -30.24 -2.94
N ASN A 178 2.33 -30.45 -2.88
CA ASN A 178 3.11 -31.47 -3.62
C ASN A 178 3.27 -31.25 -5.14
N GLU A 179 2.86 -30.10 -5.67
CA GLU A 179 3.11 -29.70 -7.06
C GLU A 179 4.19 -28.61 -7.13
N THR A 180 4.97 -28.62 -8.22
CA THR A 180 5.99 -27.59 -8.45
C THR A 180 5.31 -26.28 -8.83
N MET A 181 5.48 -25.24 -8.01
CA MET A 181 4.89 -23.95 -8.29
C MET A 181 5.76 -23.15 -9.28
N ASN A 182 5.10 -22.44 -10.20
CA ASN A 182 5.79 -21.51 -11.09
C ASN A 182 6.38 -20.33 -10.27
N PRO A 183 7.70 -20.04 -10.36
CA PRO A 183 8.33 -18.96 -9.62
C PRO A 183 7.70 -17.57 -9.82
N PHE A 184 7.23 -17.28 -11.04
CA PHE A 184 6.56 -16.00 -11.32
C PHE A 184 5.14 -15.96 -10.77
N TYR A 185 4.45 -17.11 -10.67
CA TYR A 185 3.14 -17.14 -10.02
C TYR A 185 3.28 -16.89 -8.51
N ALA A 186 4.25 -17.54 -7.87
CA ALA A 186 4.60 -17.28 -6.48
C ALA A 186 4.99 -15.81 -6.25
N SER A 187 5.81 -15.22 -7.14
CA SER A 187 6.20 -13.81 -7.02
C SER A 187 5.03 -12.85 -7.21
N LEU A 188 4.05 -13.19 -8.04
CA LEU A 188 2.81 -12.43 -8.20
C LEU A 188 1.98 -12.44 -6.91
N ILE A 189 1.79 -13.62 -6.31
CA ILE A 189 1.10 -13.76 -5.01
C ILE A 189 1.80 -12.90 -3.97
N LEU A 190 3.09 -13.14 -3.74
CA LEU A 190 3.89 -12.41 -2.74
C LEU A 190 3.88 -10.90 -2.96
N THR A 191 3.97 -10.45 -4.21
CA THR A 191 3.98 -9.02 -4.52
C THR A 191 2.66 -8.36 -4.15
N ILE A 192 1.53 -8.98 -4.52
CA ILE A 192 0.20 -8.48 -4.20
C ILE A 192 -0.04 -8.51 -2.69
N THR A 193 0.27 -9.63 -2.03
CA THR A 193 -0.01 -9.82 -0.62
C THR A 193 0.95 -9.00 0.26
N SER A 194 2.19 -8.76 -0.17
CA SER A 194 3.14 -7.89 0.53
C SER A 194 2.78 -6.42 0.41
N PHE A 195 2.57 -5.91 -0.80
CA PHE A 195 2.27 -4.48 -1.00
C PHE A 195 0.92 -4.10 -0.39
N ASN A 196 -0.08 -4.97 -0.50
CA ASN A 196 -1.36 -4.74 0.15
C ASN A 196 -1.32 -5.05 1.64
N GLN A 197 -0.21 -5.56 2.21
CA GLN A 197 -0.05 -5.79 3.64
C GLN A 197 -0.98 -6.88 4.20
N ASN A 198 -1.29 -7.87 3.37
CA ASN A 198 -2.17 -8.98 3.73
C ASN A 198 -1.41 -10.10 4.45
N GLY A 199 -0.29 -10.59 3.91
CA GLY A 199 0.49 -11.65 4.57
C GLY A 199 0.15 -13.09 4.15
N LEU A 200 -0.75 -13.29 3.18
CA LEU A 200 -0.97 -14.62 2.60
C LEU A 200 0.27 -15.07 1.82
N SER A 201 0.75 -16.26 2.16
CA SER A 201 1.88 -16.92 1.51
C SER A 201 1.39 -17.95 0.50
N PRO A 202 2.10 -18.15 -0.63
CA PRO A 202 1.76 -19.20 -1.58
C PRO A 202 2.23 -20.60 -1.12
N TRP A 203 2.83 -20.73 0.07
CA TRP A 203 3.26 -22.00 0.66
C TRP A 203 2.61 -22.26 2.02
N ASP A 204 2.37 -23.53 2.34
CA ASP A 204 1.74 -23.99 3.59
C ASP A 204 2.54 -23.58 4.83
N ASN A 205 3.86 -23.72 4.75
CA ASN A 205 4.77 -23.35 5.84
C ASN A 205 5.09 -21.84 5.86
N GLY A 206 4.28 -21.01 5.18
CA GLY A 206 4.44 -19.57 5.17
C GLY A 206 5.75 -19.14 4.49
N MET A 207 6.56 -18.37 5.23
CA MET A 207 7.84 -17.84 4.73
C MET A 207 9.05 -18.53 5.36
N THR A 208 8.85 -19.66 6.03
CA THR A 208 9.93 -20.42 6.70
C THR A 208 11.00 -20.93 5.74
N LEU A 209 10.64 -21.15 4.47
CA LEU A 209 11.59 -21.50 3.40
C LEU A 209 12.69 -20.46 3.20
N PHE A 210 12.42 -19.18 3.50
CA PHE A 210 13.29 -18.04 3.21
C PHE A 210 13.97 -17.47 4.46
N VAL A 211 13.99 -18.22 5.57
CA VAL A 211 14.59 -17.75 6.83
C VAL A 211 16.02 -17.27 6.65
N THR A 212 16.83 -18.01 5.90
CA THR A 212 18.25 -17.72 5.66
C THR A 212 18.48 -16.89 4.39
N ASP A 213 17.47 -16.70 3.55
CA ASP A 213 17.58 -15.91 2.31
C ASP A 213 17.43 -14.42 2.60
N ILE A 214 18.58 -13.76 2.73
CA ILE A 214 18.67 -12.32 2.99
C ILE A 214 18.00 -11.51 1.89
N PHE A 215 18.16 -11.88 0.62
CA PHE A 215 17.68 -11.08 -0.51
C PHE A 215 16.17 -11.19 -0.64
N MET A 216 15.62 -12.40 -0.51
CA MET A 216 14.17 -12.57 -0.55
C MET A 216 13.50 -11.83 0.61
N ASN A 217 14.06 -11.92 1.83
CA ASN A 217 13.56 -11.18 2.97
C ASN A 217 13.61 -9.66 2.76
N ILE A 218 14.69 -9.13 2.15
CA ILE A 218 14.79 -7.71 1.80
C ILE A 218 13.72 -7.31 0.78
N PHE A 219 13.52 -8.07 -0.30
CA PHE A 219 12.53 -7.75 -1.30
C PHE A 219 11.11 -7.71 -0.73
N ILE A 220 10.78 -8.67 0.14
CA ILE A 220 9.47 -8.71 0.81
C ILE A 220 9.30 -7.55 1.77
N MET A 221 10.29 -7.28 2.62
CA MET A 221 10.22 -6.13 3.53
C MET A 221 10.07 -4.81 2.78
N LEU A 222 10.80 -4.62 1.67
CA LEU A 222 10.66 -3.42 0.84
C LEU A 222 9.26 -3.32 0.24
N ALA A 223 8.71 -4.42 -0.27
CA ALA A 223 7.34 -4.45 -0.80
C ALA A 223 6.31 -4.11 0.30
N VAL A 224 6.41 -4.73 1.48
CA VAL A 224 5.54 -4.48 2.64
C VAL A 224 5.60 -3.02 3.10
N ILE A 225 6.81 -2.49 3.30
CA ILE A 225 7.04 -1.11 3.74
C ILE A 225 6.50 -0.11 2.71
N SER A 226 6.70 -0.39 1.42
CA SER A 226 6.22 0.45 0.32
C SER A 226 4.70 0.47 0.16
N GLY A 227 4.02 -0.49 0.78
CA GLY A 227 2.57 -0.58 0.87
C GLY A 227 1.95 0.57 1.65
N THR A 228 0.77 0.33 2.21
CA THR A 228 -0.08 1.36 2.84
C THR A 228 0.66 2.27 3.85
N SER A 229 1.68 1.73 4.53
CA SER A 229 2.47 2.42 5.54
C SER A 229 3.28 3.58 4.99
N LEU A 230 4.21 3.36 4.05
CA LEU A 230 5.03 4.45 3.49
C LEU A 230 4.51 4.99 2.16
N PHE A 231 3.40 4.47 1.64
CA PHE A 231 2.80 4.97 0.40
C PHE A 231 2.59 6.50 0.39
N PRO A 232 2.10 7.15 1.46
CA PRO A 232 2.01 8.63 1.52
C PRO A 232 3.35 9.34 1.29
N ALA A 233 4.44 8.81 1.85
CA ALA A 233 5.77 9.37 1.72
C ALA A 233 6.35 9.14 0.31
N ILE A 234 6.18 7.94 -0.23
CA ILE A 234 6.59 7.58 -1.60
C ILE A 234 5.84 8.45 -2.61
N LEU A 235 4.52 8.57 -2.48
CA LEU A 235 3.69 9.38 -3.36
C LEU A 235 4.13 10.85 -3.37
N ARG A 236 4.41 11.42 -2.19
CA ARG A 236 4.95 12.77 -2.07
C ARG A 236 6.31 12.90 -2.77
N GLY A 237 7.21 11.94 -2.56
CA GLY A 237 8.52 11.91 -3.22
C GLY A 237 8.40 11.87 -4.74
N VAL A 238 7.52 11.02 -5.27
CA VAL A 238 7.21 10.93 -6.72
C VAL A 238 6.66 12.25 -7.25
N ILE A 239 5.72 12.89 -6.55
CA ILE A 239 5.17 14.19 -6.98
C ILE A 239 6.27 15.27 -7.05
N VAL A 240 7.16 15.33 -6.05
CA VAL A 240 8.29 16.27 -6.03
C VAL A 240 9.28 15.97 -7.16
N LEU A 241 9.57 14.69 -7.41
CA LEU A 241 10.42 14.24 -8.50
C LEU A 241 9.85 14.65 -9.86
N LEU A 242 8.55 14.40 -10.08
CA LEU A 242 7.82 14.80 -11.27
C LEU A 242 7.81 16.33 -11.44
N LYS A 243 7.65 17.10 -10.36
CA LYS A 243 7.77 18.58 -10.40
C LYS A 243 9.14 19.03 -10.92
N HIS A 244 10.21 18.30 -10.59
CA HIS A 244 11.56 18.64 -11.03
C HIS A 244 11.79 18.32 -12.51
N PHE A 245 11.30 17.17 -12.99
CA PHE A 245 11.52 16.74 -14.37
C PHE A 245 10.52 17.28 -15.40
N LEU A 246 9.29 17.64 -15.00
CA LEU A 246 8.28 18.10 -15.96
C LEU A 246 8.37 19.60 -16.32
N PRO A 247 7.93 19.98 -17.54
CA PRO A 247 7.85 21.37 -17.99
C PRO A 247 7.02 22.26 -17.06
N TRP A 248 7.35 23.56 -17.05
CA TRP A 248 6.69 24.58 -16.21
C TRP A 248 5.16 24.58 -16.26
N LYS A 249 4.55 24.21 -17.40
CA LYS A 249 3.10 24.10 -17.55
C LYS A 249 2.44 23.15 -16.54
N TYR A 250 3.15 22.10 -16.11
CA TYR A 250 2.62 21.12 -15.15
C TYR A 250 2.93 21.45 -13.68
N LYS A 251 3.91 22.34 -13.42
CA LYS A 251 4.35 22.70 -12.06
C LYS A 251 3.21 23.29 -11.23
N ILE A 252 2.38 24.13 -11.84
CA ILE A 252 1.21 24.76 -11.19
C ILE A 252 0.26 23.71 -10.62
N TYR A 253 0.04 22.59 -11.32
CA TYR A 253 -0.85 21.52 -10.85
C TYR A 253 -0.23 20.73 -9.69
N PHE A 254 1.08 20.44 -9.74
CA PHE A 254 1.78 19.77 -8.65
C PHE A 254 1.83 20.62 -7.38
N ASP A 255 2.08 21.93 -7.53
CA ASP A 255 2.06 22.87 -6.41
C ASP A 255 0.66 22.96 -5.80
N TYR A 256 -0.38 23.01 -6.64
CA TYR A 256 -1.77 22.96 -6.19
C TYR A 256 -2.07 21.70 -5.36
N ILE A 257 -1.60 20.52 -5.81
CA ILE A 257 -1.78 19.24 -5.11
C ILE A 257 -1.04 19.24 -3.75
N LEU A 258 0.19 19.75 -3.71
CA LEU A 258 1.01 19.77 -2.49
C LEU A 258 0.50 20.78 -1.45
N LEU A 259 -0.02 21.93 -1.89
CA LEU A 259 -0.61 22.98 -1.07
C LEU A 259 -1.97 22.57 -0.48
N ASN A 260 -2.82 21.89 -1.27
CA ASN A 260 -4.16 21.48 -0.85
C ASN A 260 -4.25 20.00 -0.43
N ASN A 261 -3.16 19.46 0.13
CA ASN A 261 -2.97 18.07 0.56
C ASN A 261 -4.22 17.38 1.18
N HIS A 262 -4.76 17.88 2.30
CA HIS A 262 -5.88 17.25 3.01
C HIS A 262 -7.23 17.36 2.30
N ARG A 263 -7.42 18.36 1.44
CA ARG A 263 -8.66 18.52 0.67
C ARG A 263 -8.71 17.58 -0.53
N LEU A 264 -7.55 17.26 -1.13
CA LEU A 264 -7.51 16.41 -2.32
C LEU A 264 -7.55 14.92 -2.02
N SER A 265 -6.69 14.42 -1.12
CA SER A 265 -6.65 12.99 -0.78
C SER A 265 -6.25 12.80 0.67
N THR A 266 -6.84 11.79 1.32
CA THR A 266 -6.45 11.35 2.66
C THR A 266 -5.04 10.75 2.70
N VAL A 267 -4.46 10.47 1.53
CA VAL A 267 -3.16 9.82 1.37
C VAL A 267 -2.00 10.83 1.28
N ILE A 268 -2.28 12.13 1.07
CA ILE A 268 -1.22 13.15 0.98
C ILE A 268 -1.14 13.90 2.31
N PHE A 269 -0.02 13.72 3.00
CA PHE A 269 0.29 14.50 4.20
C PHE A 269 1.15 15.74 3.87
N PRO A 270 1.00 16.84 4.65
CA PRO A 270 1.93 17.97 4.69
C PRO A 270 3.38 17.56 4.93
N SER A 271 4.34 18.38 4.47
CA SER A 271 5.77 18.02 4.45
C SER A 271 6.35 17.66 5.81
N VAL A 272 5.94 18.40 6.85
CA VAL A 272 6.43 18.18 8.21
C VAL A 272 5.82 16.89 8.78
N GLN A 273 4.52 16.69 8.55
CA GLN A 273 3.81 15.50 9.01
C GLN A 273 4.35 14.22 8.35
N THR A 274 4.59 14.24 7.02
CA THR A 274 5.21 13.10 6.32
C THR A 274 6.59 12.76 6.88
N ARG A 275 7.45 13.77 7.11
CA ARG A 275 8.79 13.53 7.66
C ARG A 275 8.72 12.97 9.08
N LEU A 276 7.89 13.56 9.94
CA LEU A 276 7.71 13.08 11.31
C LEU A 276 7.18 11.64 11.34
N TYR A 277 6.19 11.34 10.51
CA TYR A 277 5.63 10.00 10.37
C TYR A 277 6.71 8.97 9.95
N VAL A 278 7.51 9.29 8.93
CA VAL A 278 8.61 8.41 8.49
C VAL A 278 9.65 8.24 9.60
N THR A 279 10.05 9.32 10.27
CA THR A 279 11.02 9.27 11.36
C THR A 279 10.53 8.42 12.53
N VAL A 280 9.28 8.62 12.98
CA VAL A 280 8.68 7.83 14.07
C VAL A 280 8.56 6.36 13.67
N THR A 281 8.16 6.07 12.44
CA THR A 281 8.06 4.70 11.94
C THR A 281 9.42 4.00 11.98
N ILE A 282 10.47 4.63 11.43
CA ILE A 282 11.82 4.06 11.43
C ILE A 282 12.32 3.83 12.87
N LEU A 283 12.12 4.81 13.76
CA LEU A 283 12.56 4.71 15.15
C LEU A 283 11.87 3.55 15.88
N MET A 284 10.57 3.37 15.66
CA MET A 284 9.81 2.26 16.24
C MET A 284 10.29 0.90 15.71
N GLN A 285 10.62 0.79 14.42
CA GLN A 285 11.17 -0.45 13.86
C GLN A 285 12.55 -0.77 14.46
N ILE A 286 13.44 0.21 14.54
CA ILE A 286 14.77 0.03 15.14
C ILE A 286 14.63 -0.40 16.61
N LEU A 287 13.75 0.24 17.36
CA LEU A 287 13.48 -0.10 18.75
C LEU A 287 12.94 -1.53 18.87
N GLY A 288 11.97 -1.91 18.04
CA GLY A 288 11.41 -3.26 18.02
C GLY A 288 12.47 -4.34 17.76
N VAL A 289 13.31 -4.13 16.75
CA VAL A 289 14.39 -5.08 16.39
C VAL A 289 15.43 -5.15 17.50
N THR A 290 15.81 -4.01 18.07
CA THR A 290 16.83 -3.95 19.13
C THR A 290 16.37 -4.71 20.37
N ILE A 291 15.13 -4.49 20.83
CA ILE A 291 14.65 -5.17 22.02
C ILE A 291 14.44 -6.67 21.76
N ALA A 292 13.86 -7.06 20.62
CA ALA A 292 13.69 -8.47 20.28
C ALA A 292 15.04 -9.23 20.23
N LEU A 293 16.07 -8.60 19.65
CA LEU A 293 17.42 -9.14 19.66
C LEU A 293 17.97 -9.29 21.08
N ILE A 294 17.87 -8.26 21.92
CA ILE A 294 18.38 -8.32 23.30
C ILE A 294 17.72 -9.46 24.09
N MET A 295 16.42 -9.66 23.92
CA MET A 295 15.65 -10.66 24.66
C MET A 295 15.89 -12.09 24.18
N ASP A 296 16.03 -12.31 22.87
CA ASP A 296 16.05 -13.66 22.28
C ASP A 296 17.38 -14.04 21.59
N PHE A 297 18.46 -13.25 21.72
CA PHE A 297 19.75 -13.56 21.10
C PHE A 297 20.28 -14.96 21.49
N HIS A 298 20.07 -15.35 22.74
CA HIS A 298 20.55 -16.61 23.33
C HIS A 298 19.44 -17.68 23.43
N ASN A 299 18.32 -17.49 22.75
CA ASN A 299 17.25 -18.49 22.73
C ASN A 299 17.75 -19.78 22.02
N GLN A 300 17.48 -20.94 22.64
CA GLN A 300 17.87 -22.25 22.12
C GLN A 300 17.25 -22.54 20.74
N TYR A 301 16.03 -22.06 20.50
CA TYR A 301 15.35 -22.21 19.21
C TYR A 301 16.14 -21.55 18.07
N LEU A 302 16.84 -20.45 18.35
CA LEU A 302 17.63 -19.71 17.36
C LEU A 302 19.12 -20.11 17.36
N ALA A 303 19.52 -21.14 18.12
CA ALA A 303 20.93 -21.52 18.25
C ALA A 303 21.58 -21.96 16.92
N MET A 304 20.78 -22.45 15.97
CA MET A 304 21.23 -22.85 14.63
C MET A 304 21.68 -21.66 13.77
N TYR A 305 21.17 -20.45 14.03
CA TYR A 305 21.41 -19.29 13.19
C TYR A 305 22.61 -18.46 13.67
N SER A 306 23.39 -17.96 12.72
CA SER A 306 24.46 -17.00 12.98
C SER A 306 23.91 -15.66 13.48
N GLY A 307 24.77 -14.83 14.06
CA GLY A 307 24.37 -13.51 14.58
C GLY A 307 23.76 -12.60 13.50
N GLY A 308 24.26 -12.66 12.26
CA GLY A 308 23.72 -11.90 11.13
C GLY A 308 22.34 -12.40 10.68
N GLU A 309 22.15 -13.72 10.63
CA GLU A 309 20.85 -14.33 10.31
C GLU A 309 19.81 -14.02 11.39
N LYS A 310 20.18 -14.08 12.66
CA LYS A 310 19.31 -13.65 13.77
C LYS A 310 18.85 -12.20 13.59
N PHE A 311 19.78 -11.29 13.28
CA PHE A 311 19.44 -9.89 13.00
C PHE A 311 18.43 -9.78 11.85
N MET A 312 18.65 -10.49 10.76
CA MET A 312 17.75 -10.50 9.60
C MET A 312 16.36 -11.07 9.93
N ILE A 313 16.30 -12.16 10.70
CA ILE A 313 15.05 -12.77 11.18
C ILE A 313 14.25 -11.76 12.01
N PHE A 314 14.87 -11.12 13.01
CA PHE A 314 14.17 -10.15 13.84
C PHE A 314 13.77 -8.89 13.07
N MET A 315 14.61 -8.44 12.13
CA MET A 315 14.25 -7.34 11.23
C MET A 315 13.01 -7.68 10.40
N PHE A 316 12.97 -8.87 9.80
CA PHE A 316 11.82 -9.36 9.05
C PHE A 316 10.58 -9.46 9.93
N GLN A 317 10.70 -10.06 11.12
CA GLN A 317 9.57 -10.24 12.02
C GLN A 317 9.00 -8.90 12.50
N VAL A 318 9.84 -7.92 12.86
CA VAL A 318 9.37 -6.61 13.32
C VAL A 318 8.72 -5.80 12.20
N VAL A 319 9.22 -5.89 10.97
CA VAL A 319 8.56 -5.27 9.79
C VAL A 319 7.19 -5.90 9.54
N ASN A 320 7.11 -7.23 9.56
CA ASN A 320 5.90 -7.94 9.22
C ASN A 320 4.86 -7.95 10.34
N THR A 321 5.28 -7.94 11.60
CA THR A 321 4.40 -7.79 12.77
C THR A 321 3.62 -6.49 12.70
N ARG A 322 4.26 -5.41 12.25
CA ARG A 322 3.58 -4.11 12.17
C ARG A 322 2.73 -3.95 10.90
N PHE A 323 3.17 -4.51 9.78
CA PHE A 323 2.62 -4.16 8.47
C PHE A 323 2.39 -5.33 7.51
N GLY A 324 3.02 -6.49 7.68
CA GLY A 324 3.11 -7.48 6.60
C GLY A 324 2.30 -8.75 6.81
N GLY A 325 2.17 -9.22 8.06
CA GLY A 325 1.49 -10.48 8.38
C GLY A 325 2.29 -11.75 8.10
N TYR A 326 3.52 -11.65 7.57
CA TYR A 326 4.39 -12.81 7.36
C TYR A 326 5.21 -13.16 8.60
N ALA A 327 5.49 -14.46 8.74
CA ALA A 327 6.46 -14.98 9.71
C ALA A 327 7.41 -15.97 9.02
N THR A 328 8.71 -15.78 9.22
CA THR A 328 9.76 -16.72 8.81
C THR A 328 10.03 -17.78 9.88
N ILE A 329 9.73 -17.48 11.13
CA ILE A 329 9.92 -18.39 12.27
C ILE A 329 8.64 -18.49 13.08
N THR A 330 8.52 -19.57 13.85
CA THR A 330 7.39 -19.76 14.76
C THR A 330 7.50 -18.79 15.93
N ILE A 331 6.65 -17.75 15.93
CA ILE A 331 6.70 -16.69 16.95
C ILE A 331 6.42 -17.20 18.37
N THR A 332 5.71 -18.32 18.54
CA THR A 332 5.38 -18.89 19.86
C THR A 332 6.58 -19.45 20.62
N GLU A 333 7.70 -19.70 19.93
CA GLU A 333 8.96 -20.18 20.53
C GLU A 333 9.86 -19.03 21.05
N LEU A 334 9.44 -17.78 20.83
CA LEU A 334 10.15 -16.61 21.34
C LEU A 334 9.79 -16.31 22.80
N SER A 335 10.64 -15.55 23.48
CA SER A 335 10.37 -15.12 24.84
C SER A 335 9.05 -14.35 24.97
N ALA A 336 8.39 -14.48 26.12
CA ALA A 336 7.17 -13.74 26.42
C ALA A 336 7.37 -12.21 26.33
N ALA A 337 8.58 -11.72 26.59
CA ALA A 337 8.93 -10.30 26.45
C ALA A 337 8.90 -9.85 24.99
N THR A 338 9.46 -10.63 24.06
CA THR A 338 9.43 -10.33 22.63
C THR A 338 8.01 -10.39 22.07
N LEU A 339 7.22 -11.39 22.50
CA LEU A 339 5.80 -11.49 22.15
C LEU A 339 5.01 -10.26 22.61
N LEU A 340 5.24 -9.78 23.83
CA LEU A 340 4.59 -8.56 24.33
C LEU A 340 4.93 -7.34 23.46
N ILE A 341 6.18 -7.20 23.02
CA ILE A 341 6.60 -6.10 22.15
C ILE A 341 5.94 -6.23 20.78
N PHE A 342 5.83 -7.44 20.24
CA PHE A 342 5.15 -7.66 18.96
C PHE A 342 3.67 -7.27 19.05
N VAL A 343 2.99 -7.62 20.14
CA VAL A 343 1.60 -7.17 20.40
C VAL A 343 1.51 -5.64 20.49
N LEU A 344 2.44 -4.99 21.18
CA LEU A 344 2.48 -3.53 21.26
C LEU A 344 2.71 -2.88 19.89
N LEU A 345 3.62 -3.43 19.08
CA LEU A 345 3.89 -2.95 17.72
C LEU A 345 2.69 -3.13 16.79
N MET A 346 1.96 -4.25 16.90
CA MET A 346 0.70 -4.48 16.17
C MET A 346 -0.41 -3.50 16.57
N GLY A 347 -0.53 -3.21 17.87
CA GLY A 347 -1.60 -2.34 18.39
C GLY A 347 -1.41 -0.86 18.04
N ILE A 348 -0.18 -0.42 17.81
CA ILE A 348 0.14 0.97 17.47
C ILE A 348 -0.14 1.20 15.99
N LYS A 349 -1.24 1.92 15.71
CA LYS A 349 -1.58 2.32 14.36
C LYS A 349 -0.44 3.14 13.72
N PRO A 350 -0.12 2.91 12.43
CA PRO A 350 0.81 3.73 11.69
C PRO A 350 0.47 5.22 11.80
#